data_AF-A0A839ULF2-F1
#
_entry.id   AF-A0A839ULF2-F1
#
_cell.length_a   1.000
_cell.length_b   1.000
_cell.length_c   1.000
_cell.angle_alpha   90.00
_cell.angle_beta   90.00
_cell.angle_gamma   90.00
#
_symmetry.space_group_name_H-M   'P 1'
#
loop_
_entity.id
_entity.type
_entity.pdbx_description
1 polymer ?
#
loop_
_entity_poly.entity_id
_entity_poly.type
_entity_poly.pdbx_seq_one_letter_code
_entity_poly.pdbx_strand_id
1 'polypeptide(L)'
;MQAPALAGQSATYLARQLNYFKSGIRGGDQSDTLAQQMRAMAGILPSEAAVQSVSLFLANLPRTQPAVTISGDADKGYKLYNMKCGACHGPNGQGNEALKAPALAGVGDAYLARQFTLFKTGARGSHPEDKPGRQMKMMSTHLSNDDLRDVLAYINTIGR
;
A
#
# COMPACT_ATOMS: atom_id res chain seq x y z
N MET A 1 -9.35 11.24 -5.17
CA MET A 1 -8.48 10.57 -6.17
C MET A 1 -8.01 9.24 -5.58
N GLN A 2 -8.00 8.13 -6.34
CA GLN A 2 -7.56 6.81 -5.84
C GLN A 2 -6.03 6.58 -5.93
N ALA A 3 -5.27 7.62 -6.26
CA ALA A 3 -3.81 7.56 -6.29
C ALA A 3 -3.25 7.64 -4.85
N PRO A 4 -2.22 6.85 -4.51
CA PRO A 4 -1.56 6.95 -3.22
C PRO A 4 -0.71 8.22 -3.11
N ALA A 5 -0.58 8.75 -1.90
CA ALA A 5 0.57 9.57 -1.58
C ALA A 5 1.84 8.70 -1.54
N LEU A 6 2.90 9.16 -2.22
CA LEU A 6 4.17 8.45 -2.35
C LEU A 6 5.33 9.14 -1.61
N ALA A 7 5.17 10.42 -1.28
CA ALA A 7 6.20 11.22 -0.62
C ALA A 7 6.52 10.63 0.76
N GLY A 8 7.81 10.43 1.05
CA GLY A 8 8.27 9.90 2.35
C GLY A 8 7.97 8.41 2.56
N GLN A 9 7.61 7.67 1.51
CA GLN A 9 7.51 6.22 1.53
C GLN A 9 8.90 5.58 1.30
N SER A 10 9.10 4.37 1.82
CA SER A 10 10.36 3.63 1.66
C SER A 10 10.81 3.52 0.20
N ALA A 11 12.05 3.93 -0.09
CA ALA A 11 12.65 3.80 -1.43
C ALA A 11 12.70 2.34 -1.89
N THR A 12 13.00 1.40 -0.99
CA THR A 12 13.05 -0.03 -1.32
C THR A 12 11.66 -0.59 -1.63
N TYR A 13 10.61 -0.12 -0.94
CA TYR A 13 9.24 -0.45 -1.30
C TYR A 13 8.85 0.13 -2.65
N LEU A 14 9.13 1.43 -2.88
CA LEU A 14 8.80 2.13 -4.13
C LEU A 14 9.46 1.45 -5.34
N ALA A 15 10.76 1.17 -5.25
CA ALA A 15 11.51 0.48 -6.30
C ALA A 15 10.91 -0.90 -6.58
N ARG A 16 10.59 -1.68 -5.53
CA ARG A 16 9.92 -2.97 -5.68
C ARG A 16 8.57 -2.85 -6.37
N GLN A 17 7.75 -1.86 -6.02
CA GLN A 17 6.44 -1.67 -6.66
C GLN A 17 6.57 -1.28 -8.13
N LEU A 18 7.49 -0.38 -8.47
CA LEU A 18 7.78 -0.02 -9.87
C LEU A 18 8.23 -1.25 -10.67
N ASN A 19 9.12 -2.07 -10.11
CA ASN A 19 9.56 -3.30 -10.77
C ASN A 19 8.45 -4.35 -10.88
N TYR A 20 7.55 -4.45 -9.90
CA TYR A 20 6.37 -5.31 -10.00
C TYR A 20 5.38 -4.84 -11.07
N PHE A 21 5.24 -3.53 -11.26
CA PHE A 21 4.47 -2.98 -12.37
C PHE A 21 5.14 -3.29 -13.72
N LYS A 22 6.45 -3.05 -13.86
CA LYS A 22 7.22 -3.34 -15.08
C LYS A 22 7.09 -4.80 -15.52
N SER A 23 7.18 -5.74 -14.57
CA SER A 23 7.11 -7.19 -14.84
C SER A 23 5.69 -7.75 -14.90
N GLY A 24 4.67 -6.95 -14.62
CA GLY A 24 3.28 -7.41 -14.61
C GLY A 24 2.87 -8.22 -13.38
N ILE A 25 3.75 -8.38 -12.39
CA ILE A 25 3.43 -8.94 -11.07
C ILE A 25 2.30 -8.13 -10.41
N ARG A 26 2.30 -6.80 -10.63
CA ARG A 26 1.21 -5.88 -10.30
C ARG A 26 0.72 -5.22 -11.60
N GLY A 27 -0.59 -5.15 -11.81
CA GLY A 27 -1.17 -4.67 -13.07
C GLY A 27 -1.17 -5.72 -14.20
N GLY A 28 -1.03 -7.00 -13.86
CA GLY A 28 -1.29 -8.13 -14.76
C GLY A 28 -2.78 -8.53 -14.82
N ASP A 29 -3.54 -8.23 -13.78
CA ASP A 29 -4.99 -8.50 -13.72
C ASP A 29 -5.76 -7.46 -14.55
N GLN A 30 -6.67 -7.93 -15.41
CA GLN A 30 -7.43 -7.07 -16.33
C GLN A 30 -8.52 -6.25 -15.62
N SER A 31 -8.92 -6.64 -14.41
CA SER A 31 -9.90 -5.90 -13.61
C SER A 31 -9.30 -4.66 -12.93
N ASP A 32 -7.96 -4.56 -12.81
CA ASP A 32 -7.28 -3.42 -12.20
C ASP A 32 -6.70 -2.46 -13.24
N THR A 33 -7.58 -1.68 -13.88
CA THR A 33 -7.21 -0.71 -14.92
C THR A 33 -6.22 0.36 -14.43
N LEU A 34 -6.33 0.81 -13.17
CA LEU A 34 -5.38 1.76 -12.58
C LEU A 34 -3.99 1.14 -12.41
N ALA A 35 -3.90 -0.14 -12.08
CA ALA A 35 -2.61 -0.84 -12.05
C ALA A 35 -2.05 -1.07 -13.46
N GLN A 36 -2.89 -1.29 -14.47
CA GLN A 36 -2.45 -1.37 -15.87
C GLN A 36 -1.88 -0.04 -16.36
N GLN A 37 -2.50 1.08 -16.00
CA GLN A 37 -1.94 2.41 -16.26
C GLN A 37 -0.55 2.56 -15.63
N MET A 38 -0.41 2.17 -14.37
CA MET A 38 0.90 2.20 -13.69
C MET A 38 1.91 1.24 -14.31
N ARG A 39 1.49 0.08 -14.83
CA ARG A 39 2.36 -0.83 -15.61
C ARG A 39 2.91 -0.15 -16.84
N ALA A 40 2.07 0.54 -17.62
CA ALA A 40 2.52 1.29 -18.79
C ALA A 40 3.51 2.40 -18.40
N MET A 41 3.19 3.19 -17.36
CA MET A 41 4.07 4.27 -16.89
C MET A 41 5.40 3.77 -16.34
N ALA A 42 5.40 2.70 -15.54
CA ALA A 42 6.64 2.11 -15.03
C ALA A 42 7.49 1.49 -16.15
N GLY A 43 6.84 1.03 -17.24
CA GLY A 43 7.49 0.52 -18.44
C GLY A 43 8.40 1.55 -19.12
N ILE A 44 8.09 2.85 -19.02
CA ILE A 44 8.87 3.94 -19.62
C ILE A 44 10.23 4.13 -18.95
N LEU A 45 10.38 3.74 -17.67
CA LEU A 45 11.65 3.89 -16.96
C LEU A 45 12.74 3.05 -17.64
N PRO A 46 13.81 3.65 -18.19
CA PRO A 46 14.70 2.97 -19.13
C PRO A 46 15.64 1.94 -18.48
N SER A 47 15.81 1.99 -17.17
CA SER A 47 16.77 1.15 -16.45
C SER A 47 16.43 1.02 -14.97
N GLU A 48 17.09 0.07 -14.29
CA GLU A 48 17.02 -0.04 -12.82
C GLU A 48 17.57 1.22 -12.13
N ALA A 49 18.59 1.88 -12.72
CA ALA A 49 19.07 3.15 -12.20
C ALA A 49 17.97 4.22 -12.21
N ALA A 50 17.15 4.29 -13.25
CA ALA A 50 16.02 5.21 -13.30
C ALA A 50 14.95 4.89 -12.24
N VAL A 51 14.65 3.60 -12.02
CA VAL A 51 13.74 3.15 -10.96
C VAL A 51 14.25 3.58 -9.58
N GLN A 52 15.54 3.40 -9.31
CA GLN A 52 16.15 3.80 -8.05
C GLN A 52 16.13 5.32 -7.86
N SER A 53 16.49 6.09 -8.89
CA SER A 53 16.47 7.57 -8.82
C SER A 53 15.09 8.11 -8.48
N VAL A 54 14.03 7.63 -9.15
CA VAL A 54 12.64 8.05 -8.85
C VAL A 54 12.24 7.64 -7.43
N SER A 55 12.59 6.42 -7.02
CA SER A 55 12.24 5.90 -5.69
C SER A 55 12.91 6.68 -4.57
N LEU A 56 14.20 7.01 -4.71
CA LEU A 56 14.94 7.82 -3.75
C LEU A 56 14.45 9.26 -3.72
N PHE A 57 14.13 9.84 -4.88
CA PHE A 57 13.55 11.18 -4.94
C PHE A 57 12.24 11.25 -4.15
N LEU A 58 11.29 10.35 -4.43
CA LEU A 58 10.00 10.31 -3.73
C LEU A 58 10.14 10.01 -2.23
N ALA A 59 11.08 9.13 -1.86
CA ALA A 59 11.33 8.81 -0.45
C ALA A 59 11.86 10.00 0.37
N ASN A 60 12.55 10.94 -0.28
CA ASN A 60 13.09 12.15 0.37
C ASN A 60 12.13 13.35 0.35
N LEU A 61 10.98 13.23 -0.31
CA LEU A 61 9.96 14.28 -0.25
C LEU A 61 9.28 14.30 1.12
N PRO A 62 8.88 15.49 1.62
CA PRO A 62 8.11 15.58 2.86
C PRO A 62 6.77 14.86 2.70
N ARG A 63 6.38 14.09 3.72
CA ARG A 63 5.12 13.36 3.71
C ARG A 63 3.95 14.33 3.56
N THR A 64 3.03 13.98 2.68
CA THR A 64 1.77 14.69 2.51
C THR A 64 0.69 14.04 3.37
N GLN A 65 -0.33 14.81 3.73
CA GLN A 65 -1.52 14.27 4.39
C GLN A 65 -2.70 14.27 3.40
N PRO A 66 -3.09 13.10 2.87
CA PRO A 66 -4.24 13.01 1.99
C PRO A 66 -5.54 13.37 2.71
N ALA A 67 -6.52 13.86 1.96
CA ALA A 67 -7.86 14.09 2.50
C ALA A 67 -8.47 12.78 3.03
N VAL A 68 -9.09 12.86 4.20
CA VAL A 68 -9.87 11.76 4.78
C VAL A 68 -11.18 11.63 4.00
N THR A 69 -11.49 10.42 3.55
CA THR A 69 -12.69 10.10 2.76
C THR A 69 -13.54 8.98 3.35
N ILE A 70 -12.98 8.20 4.28
CA ILE A 70 -13.66 7.08 4.95
C ILE A 70 -13.89 7.44 6.41
N SER A 71 -15.13 7.21 6.85
CA SER A 71 -15.55 7.33 8.24
C SER A 71 -15.74 5.95 8.89
N GLY A 72 -15.36 5.82 10.16
CA GLY A 72 -15.42 4.61 10.98
C GLY A 72 -15.10 4.92 12.44
N ASP A 73 -15.17 3.92 13.31
CA ASP A 73 -14.82 4.02 14.73
C ASP A 73 -13.30 3.85 14.91
N ALA A 74 -12.61 4.94 15.22
CA ALA A 74 -11.15 4.95 15.40
C ALA A 74 -10.69 4.17 16.65
N ASP A 75 -11.51 4.07 17.70
CA ASP A 75 -11.15 3.34 18.93
C ASP A 75 -11.25 1.83 18.70
N LYS A 76 -12.29 1.40 17.99
CA LYS A 76 -12.38 0.02 17.49
C LYS A 76 -11.25 -0.27 16.50
N GLY A 77 -10.98 0.67 15.60
CA GLY A 77 -9.88 0.62 14.63
C GLY A 77 -8.51 0.43 15.27
N TYR A 78 -8.21 1.18 16.33
CA TYR A 78 -6.97 1.06 17.10
C TYR A 78 -6.75 -0.38 17.60
N LYS A 79 -7.78 -0.97 18.22
CA LYS A 79 -7.69 -2.35 18.75
C LYS A 79 -7.43 -3.35 17.63
N LEU A 80 -8.19 -3.26 16.54
CA LEU A 80 -8.04 -4.14 15.37
C LEU A 80 -6.66 -3.98 14.73
N TYR A 81 -6.19 -2.74 14.54
CA TYR A 81 -4.89 -2.45 13.96
C TYR A 81 -3.76 -3.06 14.78
N ASN A 82 -3.75 -2.88 16.10
CA ASN A 82 -2.70 -3.44 16.95
C ASN A 82 -2.66 -4.97 16.91
N MET A 83 -3.82 -5.62 16.87
CA MET A 83 -3.90 -7.08 16.84
C MET A 83 -3.54 -7.69 15.47
N LYS A 84 -3.82 -7.00 14.37
CA LYS A 84 -3.77 -7.59 13.01
C LYS A 84 -2.76 -6.97 12.07
N CYS A 85 -2.34 -5.73 12.31
CA CYS A 85 -1.56 -4.94 11.35
C CYS A 85 -0.23 -4.45 11.93
N GLY A 86 -0.24 -3.99 13.18
CA GLY A 86 0.88 -3.28 13.81
C GLY A 86 2.17 -4.08 13.93
N ALA A 87 2.09 -5.40 14.04
CA ALA A 87 3.27 -6.27 14.10
C ALA A 87 4.14 -6.17 12.83
N CYS A 88 3.50 -6.01 11.66
CA CYS A 88 4.21 -5.89 10.39
C CYS A 88 4.36 -4.42 9.96
N HIS A 89 3.31 -3.61 10.07
CA HIS A 89 3.31 -2.24 9.57
C HIS A 89 3.78 -1.20 10.59
N GLY A 90 4.20 -1.65 11.78
CA GLY A 90 4.63 -0.81 12.89
C GLY A 90 3.45 -0.28 13.72
N PRO A 91 3.66 0.04 15.01
CA PRO A 91 2.61 0.52 15.92
C PRO A 91 1.89 1.78 15.43
N ASN A 92 2.60 2.65 14.70
CA ASN A 92 2.10 3.92 14.17
C ASN A 92 1.93 3.89 12.64
N GLY A 93 1.87 2.71 12.02
CA GLY A 93 1.73 2.60 10.56
C GLY A 93 2.93 3.14 9.78
N GLN A 94 4.10 3.26 10.42
CA GLN A 94 5.30 3.82 9.83
C GLN A 94 6.03 2.87 8.87
N GLY A 95 5.59 1.60 8.80
CA GLY A 95 6.22 0.54 8.02
C GLY A 95 7.34 -0.17 8.77
N ASN A 96 7.79 -1.30 8.21
CA ASN A 96 8.92 -2.07 8.69
C ASN A 96 9.68 -2.66 7.50
N GLU A 97 10.87 -2.12 7.23
CA GLU A 97 11.68 -2.51 6.08
C GLU A 97 12.19 -3.95 6.17
N ALA A 98 12.56 -4.42 7.37
CA ALA A 98 13.01 -5.80 7.60
C ALA A 98 11.92 -6.82 7.24
N LEU A 99 10.65 -6.46 7.49
CA LEU A 99 9.49 -7.27 7.13
C LEU A 99 8.94 -6.95 5.73
N LYS A 100 9.58 -6.04 4.99
CA LYS A 100 9.13 -5.56 3.67
C LYS A 100 7.73 -4.96 3.70
N ALA A 101 7.25 -4.53 4.86
CA ALA A 101 5.93 -3.95 5.06
C ALA A 101 5.99 -2.42 4.86
N PRO A 102 5.24 -1.86 3.90
CA PRO A 102 5.25 -0.42 3.66
C PRO A 102 4.60 0.36 4.80
N ALA A 103 4.90 1.66 4.87
CA ALA A 103 4.12 2.59 5.68
C ALA A 103 2.68 2.63 5.17
N LEU A 104 1.73 2.62 6.10
CA LEU A 104 0.30 2.80 5.86
C LEU A 104 -0.14 4.22 6.19
N ALA A 105 0.47 4.83 7.21
CA ALA A 105 0.21 6.20 7.60
C ALA A 105 0.61 7.17 6.47
N GLY A 106 -0.22 8.19 6.23
CA GLY A 106 0.02 9.20 5.20
C GLY A 106 -0.22 8.76 3.76
N VAL A 107 -0.62 7.51 3.47
CA VAL A 107 -0.83 7.03 2.09
C VAL A 107 -2.19 7.45 1.51
N GLY A 108 -3.22 7.51 2.34
CA GLY A 108 -4.60 7.89 1.97
C GLY A 108 -5.59 6.72 2.03
N ASP A 109 -6.69 6.92 2.75
CA ASP A 109 -7.66 5.87 3.09
C ASP A 109 -8.36 5.24 1.87
N ALA A 110 -8.75 6.04 0.88
CA ALA A 110 -9.36 5.54 -0.35
C ALA A 110 -8.44 4.59 -1.12
N TYR A 111 -7.13 4.90 -1.18
CA TYR A 111 -6.15 4.02 -1.81
C TYR A 111 -5.99 2.74 -1.00
N LEU A 112 -5.82 2.84 0.33
CA LEU A 112 -5.63 1.69 1.20
C LEU A 112 -6.83 0.73 1.15
N ALA A 113 -8.06 1.25 1.20
CA ALA A 113 -9.28 0.47 1.03
C ALA A 113 -9.28 -0.29 -0.31
N ARG A 114 -8.96 0.39 -1.40
CA ARG A 114 -8.83 -0.23 -2.72
C ARG A 114 -7.79 -1.34 -2.73
N GLN A 115 -6.59 -1.10 -2.17
CA GLN A 115 -5.53 -2.10 -2.15
C GLN A 115 -5.94 -3.33 -1.34
N PHE A 116 -6.59 -3.12 -0.20
CA PHE A 116 -7.11 -4.20 0.62
C PHE A 116 -8.13 -5.05 -0.14
N THR A 117 -9.07 -4.42 -0.85
CA THR A 117 -10.02 -5.13 -1.72
C THR A 117 -9.32 -5.92 -2.81
N LEU A 118 -8.31 -5.36 -3.49
CA LEU A 118 -7.56 -6.07 -4.52
C LEU A 118 -6.79 -7.28 -3.98
N PHE A 119 -6.25 -7.18 -2.76
CA PHE A 119 -5.67 -8.33 -2.07
C PHE A 119 -6.75 -9.39 -1.76
N LYS A 120 -7.91 -8.96 -1.26
CA LYS A 120 -9.02 -9.84 -0.88
C LYS A 120 -9.61 -10.61 -2.06
N THR A 121 -9.72 -9.96 -3.23
CA THR A 121 -10.18 -10.61 -4.47
C THR A 121 -9.08 -11.37 -5.19
N GLY A 122 -7.83 -11.17 -4.83
CA GLY A 122 -6.67 -11.78 -5.47
C GLY A 122 -6.19 -11.07 -6.74
N ALA A 123 -6.81 -9.95 -7.14
CA ALA A 123 -6.32 -9.10 -8.24
C ALA A 123 -4.93 -8.49 -7.93
N ARG A 124 -4.55 -8.43 -6.65
CA ARG A 124 -3.19 -8.15 -6.17
C ARG A 124 -2.75 -9.26 -5.21
N GLY A 125 -1.46 -9.59 -5.21
CA GLY A 125 -0.90 -10.56 -4.25
C GLY A 125 -1.18 -12.03 -4.57
N SER A 126 -1.66 -12.38 -5.78
CA SER A 126 -1.78 -13.79 -6.21
C SER A 126 -0.56 -14.32 -6.97
N HIS A 127 0.29 -13.43 -7.49
CA HIS A 127 1.43 -13.83 -8.29
C HIS A 127 2.50 -14.60 -7.45
N PRO A 128 3.10 -15.69 -7.96
CA PRO A 128 4.12 -16.47 -7.23
C PRO A 128 5.35 -15.67 -6.78
N GLU A 129 5.71 -14.63 -7.54
CA GLU A 129 6.82 -13.73 -7.19
C GLU A 129 6.44 -12.59 -6.23
N ASP A 130 5.14 -12.36 -5.98
CA ASP A 130 4.68 -11.37 -4.99
C ASP A 130 4.62 -11.97 -3.58
N LYS A 131 5.79 -12.35 -3.04
CA LYS A 131 5.86 -12.99 -1.72
C LYS A 131 5.24 -12.13 -0.60
N PRO A 132 5.55 -10.82 -0.49
CA PRO A 132 4.91 -9.95 0.50
C PRO A 132 3.42 -9.73 0.21
N GLY A 133 3.02 -9.61 -1.06
CA GLY A 133 1.62 -9.44 -1.43
C GLY A 133 0.76 -10.67 -1.13
N ARG A 134 1.31 -11.89 -1.23
CA ARG A 134 0.61 -13.11 -0.78
C ARG A 134 0.31 -13.10 0.71
N GLN A 135 1.22 -12.57 1.53
CA GLN A 135 0.95 -12.39 2.96
C GLN A 135 -0.21 -11.42 3.15
N MET A 136 -0.23 -10.29 2.45
CA MET A 136 -1.36 -9.34 2.51
C MET A 136 -2.67 -9.90 1.96
N LYS A 137 -2.63 -10.72 0.90
CA LYS A 137 -3.80 -11.47 0.42
C LYS A 137 -4.38 -12.35 1.53
N MET A 138 -3.54 -13.13 2.21
CA MET A 138 -3.98 -13.95 3.35
C MET A 138 -4.52 -13.08 4.50
N MET A 139 -3.85 -11.99 4.86
CA MET A 139 -4.35 -11.10 5.92
C MET A 139 -5.69 -10.45 5.55
N SER A 140 -5.91 -10.14 4.27
CA SER A 140 -7.11 -9.44 3.82
C SER A 140 -8.41 -10.24 3.95
N THR A 141 -8.32 -11.56 4.07
CA THR A 141 -9.50 -12.42 4.29
C THR A 141 -9.97 -12.45 5.74
N HIS A 142 -9.16 -11.93 6.67
CA HIS A 142 -9.44 -11.97 8.12
C HIS A 142 -10.14 -10.71 8.65
N LEU A 143 -10.55 -9.80 7.76
CA LEU A 143 -11.20 -8.54 8.12
C LEU A 143 -12.50 -8.37 7.31
N SER A 144 -13.57 -8.01 8.02
CA SER A 144 -14.80 -7.55 7.37
C SER A 144 -14.60 -6.17 6.74
N ASN A 145 -15.55 -5.71 5.94
CA ASN A 145 -15.46 -4.38 5.34
C ASN A 145 -15.66 -3.28 6.39
N ASP A 146 -16.51 -3.51 7.40
CA ASP A 146 -16.73 -2.54 8.48
C ASP A 146 -15.50 -2.43 9.38
N ASP A 147 -14.89 -3.57 9.73
CA ASP A 147 -13.62 -3.59 10.48
C ASP A 147 -12.49 -2.90 9.70
N LEU A 148 -12.46 -3.03 8.37
CA LEU A 148 -11.51 -2.28 7.54
C LEU A 148 -11.77 -0.78 7.63
N ARG A 149 -13.02 -0.32 7.61
CA ARG A 149 -13.35 1.11 7.74
C ARG A 149 -12.89 1.66 9.09
N ASP A 150 -13.08 0.91 10.17
CA ASP A 150 -12.61 1.27 11.52
C ASP A 150 -11.08 1.37 11.56
N VAL A 151 -10.38 0.36 11.01
CA VAL A 151 -8.91 0.38 10.91
C VAL A 151 -8.42 1.58 10.09
N LEU A 152 -9.08 1.91 8.98
CA LEU A 152 -8.71 3.08 8.17
C LEU A 152 -9.01 4.40 8.89
N ALA A 153 -10.10 4.49 9.65
CA ALA A 153 -10.39 5.63 10.50
C ALA A 153 -9.28 5.84 11.53
N TYR A 154 -8.77 4.77 12.15
CA TYR A 154 -7.59 4.83 13.01
C TYR A 154 -6.32 5.22 12.25
N ILE A 155 -6.05 4.65 11.07
CA ILE A 155 -4.86 5.02 10.27
C ILE A 155 -4.85 6.51 9.91
N ASN A 156 -6.02 7.13 9.74
CA ASN A 156 -6.15 8.56 9.49
C ASN A 156 -5.80 9.45 10.71
N THR A 157 -5.73 8.88 11.92
CA THR A 157 -5.31 9.59 13.14
C THR A 157 -3.80 9.53 13.37
N ILE A 158 -3.10 8.58 12.74
CA ILE A 158 -1.65 8.36 12.93
C ILE A 158 -0.82 8.85 11.73
N GLY A 159 0.42 9.25 11.99
CA GLY A 159 1.37 9.72 10.99
C GLY A 159 1.00 11.03 10.31
N ARG A 160 0.48 11.96 11.12
CA ARG A 160 0.50 13.40 10.83
C ARG A 160 1.89 13.98 11.11
#